data_AF-A0A9E3ISN1-F1
#
_entry.id   AF-A0A9E3ISN1-F1
#
_cell.length_a   1.000
_cell.length_b   1.000
_cell.length_c   1.000
_cell.angle_alpha   90.00
_cell.angle_beta   90.00
_cell.angle_gamma   90.00
#
_symmetry.space_group_name_H-M   'P 1'
#
loop_
_entity.id
_entity.type
_entity.pdbx_description
1 polymer ?
#
loop_
_entity_poly.entity_id
_entity_poly.type
_entity_poly.pdbx_seq_one_letter_code
_entity_poly.pdbx_strand_id
1 'polypeptide(L)'
;MSDIPIWGVDPDGLGPVPAVMPHRSAESFLRAFRQAEAAGQSLEAIADDAEGFAAAMALTPESLAKAMDLAGDRAGGAASVPRDTFAAAACRRDGRIVAADEAFAAFDLPPRALAGALRVADGATPRISAIVDDARGLPVALAVAGPARALSWPMGSAVRTALTSGAADCAVLGVRPADRIDWARLFEAWTFSGAEARLAGALVRLGDLRAASADLGIAYETAREALASAMAKTGARRQPDFVRQLAQLAFGELPASEATWQTLADTYGLTLRQGRLALLIALGATRATAAEALSISDQSAKADLKTIYAQCGVESGAALGRIVAETDALARLASATDVEIQGLDRLATPLRFIRRRCEPGRIAIEDHGPLDGAPVVVFHTPLNGRGLPRGLVNAMQARGLRPIGVDRPGFGLTSETHGDFVSDANADLIDVLDALKLSRVRLLGRSVAMPLRFAAAFPSRVEFGVLLAATPPGTRPSQGPLGVFVGLALDHPELVRSFARMAARLSTEASIMRLSERAVKSSAADLAALADPVNRADWLRASRQSATGNGFAREFVLHADGGQMPTAAQSLDWTVLIGAQDTLGAGHAGPEQWRTLLPRGRIEVVPDGGRLLHLSHPDVVAAALARA
;
A
#
# COMPACT_ATOMS: atom_id res chain seq x y z
N MET A 1 25.43 0.65 -77.49
CA MET A 1 25.96 1.45 -76.37
C MET A 1 25.13 2.71 -76.31
N SER A 2 24.42 3.08 -75.25
CA SER A 2 24.09 2.48 -73.97
C SER A 2 23.03 3.43 -73.43
N ASP A 3 21.80 2.98 -73.20
CA ASP A 3 20.83 3.63 -72.30
C ASP A 3 19.62 2.69 -72.21
N ILE A 4 19.47 2.07 -71.03
CA ILE A 4 18.35 1.19 -70.71
C ILE A 4 17.49 1.94 -69.67
N PRO A 5 16.19 2.16 -69.93
CA PRO A 5 15.22 2.51 -68.90
C PRO A 5 14.27 1.35 -68.55
N ILE A 6 14.08 1.20 -67.23
CA ILE A 6 12.82 0.93 -66.49
C ILE A 6 12.07 -0.40 -66.72
N TRP A 7 12.09 -1.25 -65.68
CA TRP A 7 10.96 -2.04 -65.12
C TRP A 7 11.20 -2.06 -63.59
N GLY A 8 10.31 -1.69 -62.67
CA GLY A 8 8.93 -2.13 -62.52
C GLY A 8 8.91 -3.30 -61.52
N VAL A 9 8.93 -3.05 -60.21
CA VAL A 9 8.79 -4.08 -59.16
C VAL A 9 7.55 -3.78 -58.32
N ASP A 10 6.74 -4.82 -58.20
CA ASP A 10 5.40 -4.97 -57.61
C ASP A 10 5.31 -4.51 -56.13
N PRO A 11 4.30 -3.69 -55.72
CA PRO A 11 4.11 -3.28 -54.33
C PRO A 11 3.30 -4.25 -53.45
N ASP A 12 2.69 -5.31 -53.98
CA ASP A 12 1.67 -6.10 -53.26
C ASP A 12 2.16 -7.50 -52.81
N GLY A 13 3.39 -7.57 -52.29
CA GLY A 13 4.01 -8.78 -51.75
C GLY A 13 3.79 -9.02 -50.24
N LEU A 14 2.61 -8.76 -49.70
CA LEU A 14 2.21 -9.23 -48.36
C LEU A 14 0.92 -10.02 -48.50
N GLY A 15 1.03 -11.36 -48.53
CA GLY A 15 -0.13 -12.23 -48.37
C GLY A 15 -0.90 -11.86 -47.09
N PRO A 16 -2.23 -12.05 -47.06
CA PRO A 16 -3.03 -11.64 -45.91
C PRO A 16 -2.53 -12.37 -44.66
N VAL A 17 -2.00 -11.61 -43.70
CA VAL A 17 -1.91 -12.05 -42.31
C VAL A 17 -3.34 -12.45 -41.92
N PRO A 18 -3.59 -13.66 -41.36
CA PRO A 18 -4.95 -14.04 -41.03
C PRO A 18 -5.51 -12.99 -40.07
N ALA A 19 -6.58 -12.32 -40.49
CA ALA A 19 -7.34 -11.46 -39.60
C ALA A 19 -7.90 -12.35 -38.48
N VAL A 20 -7.19 -12.38 -37.35
CA VAL A 20 -7.76 -12.89 -36.11
C VAL A 20 -8.97 -11.99 -35.86
N MET A 21 -10.16 -12.52 -36.11
CA MET A 21 -11.42 -11.81 -35.91
C MET A 21 -11.41 -11.21 -34.49
N PRO A 22 -11.52 -9.88 -34.32
CA PRO A 22 -11.31 -9.20 -33.04
C PRO A 22 -12.12 -9.83 -31.89
N HIS A 23 -13.36 -10.23 -32.17
CA HIS A 23 -14.24 -10.91 -31.22
C HIS A 23 -13.70 -12.26 -30.71
N ARG A 24 -13.02 -13.06 -31.55
CA ARG A 24 -12.42 -14.32 -31.11
C ARG A 24 -11.22 -14.11 -30.18
N SER A 25 -10.46 -13.03 -30.37
CA SER A 25 -9.32 -12.70 -29.50
C SER A 25 -9.77 -12.28 -28.10
N ALA A 26 -10.82 -11.44 -27.99
CA ALA A 26 -11.38 -11.01 -26.71
C ALA A 26 -12.00 -12.18 -25.91
N GLU A 27 -12.78 -13.06 -26.56
CA GLU A 27 -13.36 -14.23 -25.89
C GLU A 27 -12.30 -15.26 -25.49
N SER A 28 -11.28 -15.47 -26.33
CA SER A 28 -10.14 -16.34 -26.02
C SER A 28 -9.38 -15.80 -24.81
N PHE A 29 -9.11 -14.49 -24.77
CA PHE A 29 -8.49 -13.83 -23.63
C PHE A 29 -9.32 -14.01 -22.36
N LEU A 30 -10.61 -13.71 -22.38
CA LEU A 30 -11.47 -13.86 -21.20
C LEU A 30 -11.50 -15.30 -20.66
N ARG A 31 -11.43 -16.30 -21.55
CA ARG A 31 -11.35 -17.71 -21.15
C ARG A 31 -10.01 -18.02 -20.48
N ALA A 32 -8.91 -17.60 -21.08
CA ALA A 32 -7.57 -17.79 -20.52
C ALA A 32 -7.42 -17.04 -19.19
N PHE A 33 -7.95 -15.81 -19.09
CA PHE A 33 -7.96 -15.00 -17.88
C PHE A 33 -8.70 -15.68 -16.73
N ARG A 34 -9.88 -16.27 -16.98
CA ARG A 34 -10.63 -17.04 -15.95
C ARG A 34 -9.90 -18.32 -15.53
N GLN A 35 -9.14 -18.95 -16.43
CA GLN A 35 -8.31 -20.10 -16.09
C GLN A 35 -7.12 -19.66 -15.21
N ALA A 36 -6.46 -18.55 -15.56
CA ALA A 36 -5.38 -17.97 -14.78
C ALA A 36 -5.85 -17.46 -13.42
N GLU A 37 -7.08 -16.93 -13.33
CA GLU A 37 -7.73 -16.52 -12.08
C GLU A 37 -7.82 -17.67 -11.07
N ALA A 38 -8.19 -18.88 -11.52
CA ALA A 38 -8.21 -20.06 -10.66
C ALA A 38 -6.81 -20.46 -10.13
N ALA A 39 -5.75 -20.07 -10.83
CA ALA A 39 -4.35 -20.29 -10.45
C ALA A 39 -3.71 -19.08 -9.73
N GLY A 40 -4.45 -17.97 -9.54
CA GLY A 40 -3.91 -16.72 -8.98
C GLY A 40 -2.94 -15.97 -9.91
N GLN A 41 -3.02 -16.22 -11.21
CA GLN A 41 -2.09 -15.73 -12.25
C GLN A 41 -2.72 -14.69 -13.20
N SER A 42 -3.77 -13.98 -12.74
CA SER A 42 -4.51 -13.04 -13.60
C SER A 42 -3.66 -11.87 -14.11
N LEU A 43 -2.66 -11.41 -13.34
CA LEU A 43 -1.75 -10.35 -13.78
C LEU A 43 -0.80 -10.84 -14.88
N GLU A 44 -0.34 -12.07 -14.79
CA GLU A 44 0.48 -12.74 -15.80
C GLU A 44 -0.30 -12.91 -17.10
N ALA A 45 -1.56 -13.35 -17.02
CA ALA A 45 -2.42 -13.47 -18.19
C ALA A 45 -2.57 -12.14 -18.95
N ILE A 46 -2.72 -11.02 -18.23
CA ILE A 46 -2.74 -9.68 -18.84
C ILE A 46 -1.39 -9.34 -19.48
N ALA A 47 -0.29 -9.63 -18.78
CA ALA A 47 1.04 -9.33 -19.27
C ALA A 47 1.40 -10.12 -20.53
N ASP A 48 0.99 -11.39 -20.57
CA ASP A 48 1.28 -12.36 -21.62
C ASP A 48 0.45 -12.14 -22.89
N ASP A 49 -0.81 -11.68 -22.76
CA ASP A 49 -1.71 -11.41 -23.88
C ASP A 49 -2.28 -9.98 -23.81
N ALA A 50 -1.40 -8.99 -23.96
CA ALA A 50 -1.77 -7.58 -23.91
C ALA A 50 -2.73 -7.16 -25.05
N GLU A 51 -2.63 -7.78 -26.22
CA GLU A 51 -3.52 -7.54 -27.35
C GLU A 51 -4.92 -8.12 -27.10
N GLY A 52 -5.02 -9.35 -26.58
CA GLY A 52 -6.28 -9.95 -26.18
C GLY A 52 -6.95 -9.19 -25.02
N PHE A 53 -6.17 -8.70 -24.06
CA PHE A 53 -6.67 -7.84 -22.99
C PHE A 53 -7.22 -6.52 -23.54
N ALA A 54 -6.48 -5.86 -24.44
CA ALA A 54 -6.92 -4.66 -25.14
C ALA A 54 -8.22 -4.89 -25.93
N ALA A 55 -8.32 -6.01 -26.66
CA ALA A 55 -9.53 -6.40 -27.37
C ALA A 55 -10.71 -6.66 -26.41
N ALA A 56 -10.47 -7.28 -25.25
CA ALA A 56 -11.50 -7.50 -24.23
C ALA A 56 -11.98 -6.18 -23.59
N MET A 57 -11.09 -5.22 -23.33
CA MET A 57 -11.49 -3.88 -22.89
C MET A 57 -12.40 -3.20 -23.91
N ALA A 58 -12.04 -3.23 -25.18
CA ALA A 58 -12.80 -2.55 -26.24
C ALA A 58 -14.13 -3.23 -26.59
N LEU A 59 -14.19 -4.57 -26.56
CA LEU A 59 -15.33 -5.33 -27.08
C LEU A 59 -16.23 -5.93 -25.99
N THR A 60 -15.70 -6.19 -24.80
CA THR A 60 -16.42 -6.85 -23.69
C THR A 60 -16.12 -6.25 -22.31
N PRO A 61 -16.16 -4.91 -22.14
CA PRO A 61 -15.71 -4.22 -20.93
C PRO A 61 -16.40 -4.72 -19.66
N GLU A 62 -17.73 -4.86 -19.65
CA GLU A 62 -18.48 -5.32 -18.46
C GLU A 62 -18.08 -6.73 -18.00
N SER A 63 -17.84 -7.64 -18.97
CA SER A 63 -17.42 -9.01 -18.66
C SER A 63 -16.00 -9.06 -18.11
N LEU A 64 -15.13 -8.21 -18.64
CA LEU A 64 -13.76 -8.05 -18.15
C LEU A 64 -13.74 -7.43 -16.74
N ALA A 65 -14.52 -6.37 -16.50
CA ALA A 65 -14.67 -5.74 -15.19
C ALA A 65 -15.05 -6.76 -14.12
N LYS A 66 -16.11 -7.54 -14.38
CA LYS A 66 -16.61 -8.58 -13.48
C LYS A 66 -15.56 -9.67 -13.22
N ALA A 67 -14.78 -10.05 -14.23
CA ALA A 67 -13.70 -11.01 -14.07
C ALA A 67 -12.56 -10.45 -13.21
N MET A 68 -12.17 -9.19 -13.41
CA MET A 68 -11.15 -8.52 -12.59
C MET A 68 -11.61 -8.31 -11.15
N ASP A 69 -12.87 -7.91 -10.92
CA ASP A 69 -13.45 -7.77 -9.59
C ASP A 69 -13.45 -9.12 -8.85
N LEU A 70 -13.86 -10.21 -9.52
CA LEU A 70 -13.81 -11.55 -8.93
C LEU A 70 -12.38 -11.99 -8.58
N ALA A 71 -11.41 -11.74 -9.46
CA ALA A 71 -10.01 -12.03 -9.21
C ALA A 71 -9.47 -11.24 -8.01
N GLY A 72 -9.83 -9.94 -7.91
CA GLY A 72 -9.51 -9.09 -6.78
C GLY A 72 -10.19 -9.53 -5.49
N ASP A 73 -11.45 -9.96 -5.53
CA ASP A 73 -12.20 -10.39 -4.35
C ASP A 73 -11.63 -11.66 -3.71
N ARG A 74 -11.01 -12.54 -4.51
CA ARG A 74 -10.36 -13.76 -4.04
C ARG A 74 -8.95 -13.56 -3.49
N ALA A 75 -8.33 -12.42 -3.79
CA ALA A 75 -6.97 -12.11 -3.39
C ALA A 75 -6.97 -11.12 -2.23
N GLY A 76 -6.07 -11.29 -1.25
CA GLY A 76 -6.01 -10.39 -0.10
C GLY A 76 -4.90 -9.35 -0.17
N GLY A 77 -4.06 -9.31 -1.20
CA GLY A 77 -2.97 -8.35 -1.33
C GLY A 77 -1.68 -8.76 -0.65
N ALA A 78 -0.64 -7.93 -0.84
CA ALA A 78 0.64 -8.09 -0.18
C ALA A 78 0.59 -7.49 1.22
N ALA A 79 1.16 -8.22 2.18
CA ALA A 79 1.40 -7.77 3.53
C ALA A 79 2.90 -7.72 3.81
N SER A 80 3.34 -6.73 4.57
CA SER A 80 4.68 -6.64 5.13
C SER A 80 4.58 -6.50 6.63
N VAL A 81 4.91 -7.56 7.35
CA VAL A 81 4.67 -7.66 8.79
C VAL A 81 5.97 -7.89 9.56
N PRO A 82 6.16 -7.26 10.72
CA PRO A 82 7.30 -7.55 11.59
C PRO A 82 7.23 -8.98 12.15
N ARG A 83 8.38 -9.63 12.32
CA ARG A 83 8.44 -11.01 12.84
C ARG A 83 7.73 -11.20 14.18
N ASP A 84 7.80 -10.19 15.05
CA ASP A 84 7.38 -10.31 16.45
C ASP A 84 5.87 -10.06 16.68
N THR A 85 5.09 -9.82 15.61
CA THR A 85 3.67 -9.46 15.73
C THR A 85 2.72 -10.64 15.54
N PHE A 86 3.21 -11.77 15.05
CA PHE A 86 2.41 -12.96 14.76
C PHE A 86 3.09 -14.22 15.30
N ALA A 87 2.33 -15.31 15.40
CA ALA A 87 2.89 -16.65 15.53
C ALA A 87 1.95 -17.68 14.91
N ALA A 88 2.52 -18.75 14.36
CA ALA A 88 1.76 -19.83 13.76
C ALA A 88 1.99 -21.17 14.46
N ALA A 89 1.00 -22.07 14.34
CA ALA A 89 1.10 -23.46 14.73
C ALA A 89 0.46 -24.38 13.68
N ALA A 90 1.04 -25.56 13.50
CA ALA A 90 0.50 -26.64 12.69
C ALA A 90 -0.18 -27.64 13.63
N CYS A 91 -1.44 -27.95 13.38
CA CYS A 91 -2.29 -28.72 14.27
C CYS A 91 -2.99 -29.87 13.54
N ARG A 92 -3.34 -30.91 14.31
CA ARG A 92 -4.33 -31.92 13.91
C ARG A 92 -5.74 -31.43 14.21
N ARG A 93 -6.75 -31.97 13.52
CA ARG A 93 -8.17 -31.56 13.71
C ARG A 93 -8.72 -31.78 15.13
N ASP A 94 -8.06 -32.63 15.92
CA ASP A 94 -8.39 -32.89 17.32
C ASP A 94 -7.84 -31.84 18.30
N GLY A 95 -7.16 -30.80 17.81
CA GLY A 95 -6.57 -29.75 18.63
C GLY A 95 -5.12 -30.01 19.04
N ARG A 96 -4.50 -31.13 18.65
CA ARG A 96 -3.09 -31.40 18.97
C ARG A 96 -2.15 -30.56 18.11
N ILE A 97 -1.28 -29.78 18.76
CA ILE A 97 -0.20 -29.03 18.11
C ILE A 97 0.93 -30.00 17.73
N VAL A 98 1.33 -29.99 16.46
CA VAL A 98 2.40 -30.83 15.88
C VAL A 98 3.71 -30.06 15.83
N ALA A 99 3.65 -28.79 15.45
CA ALA A 99 4.77 -27.86 15.45
C ALA A 99 4.22 -26.44 15.68
N ALA A 100 5.00 -25.58 16.32
CA ALA A 100 4.62 -24.19 16.52
C ALA A 100 5.85 -23.28 16.49
N ASP A 101 5.65 -22.03 16.09
CA ASP A 101 6.62 -20.98 16.37
C ASP A 101 6.82 -20.85 17.88
N GLU A 102 8.02 -20.52 18.33
CA GLU A 102 8.32 -20.29 19.76
C GLU A 102 7.36 -19.25 20.37
N ALA A 103 7.10 -18.21 19.58
CA ALA A 103 6.16 -17.14 19.86
C ALA A 103 4.71 -17.64 20.11
N PHE A 104 4.32 -18.81 19.62
CA PHE A 104 2.95 -19.31 19.75
C PHE A 104 2.60 -19.76 21.16
N ALA A 105 3.58 -20.15 21.98
CA ALA A 105 3.35 -20.61 23.35
C ALA A 105 2.66 -19.56 24.24
N ALA A 106 2.87 -18.27 23.96
CA ALA A 106 2.27 -17.17 24.74
C ALA A 106 0.75 -17.02 24.57
N PHE A 107 0.14 -17.70 23.60
CA PHE A 107 -1.33 -17.70 23.45
C PHE A 107 -2.04 -18.65 24.42
N ASP A 108 -1.31 -19.61 25.01
CA ASP A 108 -1.79 -20.54 26.05
C ASP A 108 -3.22 -21.09 25.82
N LEU A 109 -3.42 -21.70 24.64
CA LEU A 109 -4.75 -22.06 24.16
C LEU A 109 -5.18 -23.46 24.65
N PRO A 110 -6.40 -23.61 25.19
CA PRO A 110 -6.93 -24.92 25.56
C PRO A 110 -7.08 -25.85 24.34
N PRO A 111 -6.57 -27.09 24.39
CA PRO A 111 -6.67 -28.04 23.27
C PRO A 111 -8.11 -28.28 22.79
N ARG A 112 -9.09 -28.27 23.70
CA ARG A 112 -10.51 -28.47 23.35
C ARG A 112 -11.09 -27.28 22.58
N ALA A 113 -10.77 -26.05 22.96
CA ALA A 113 -11.24 -24.89 22.24
C ALA A 113 -10.58 -24.79 20.87
N LEU A 114 -9.28 -25.13 20.81
CA LEU A 114 -8.54 -25.24 19.56
C LEU A 114 -9.16 -26.27 18.63
N ALA A 115 -9.50 -27.47 19.13
CA ALA A 115 -10.22 -28.49 18.35
C ALA A 115 -11.55 -27.98 17.80
N GLY A 116 -12.31 -27.20 18.59
CA GLY A 116 -13.56 -26.57 18.16
C GLY A 116 -13.38 -25.64 16.97
N ALA A 117 -12.37 -24.75 17.03
CA ALA A 117 -12.04 -23.84 15.93
C ALA A 117 -11.54 -24.61 14.68
N LEU A 118 -10.73 -25.64 14.88
CA LEU A 118 -10.14 -26.43 13.78
C LEU A 118 -11.15 -27.31 13.04
N ARG A 119 -12.23 -27.77 13.68
CA ARG A 119 -13.27 -28.60 13.04
C ARG A 119 -13.99 -27.89 11.90
N VAL A 120 -13.97 -26.56 11.89
CA VAL A 120 -14.64 -25.75 10.87
C VAL A 120 -13.67 -25.30 9.76
N ALA A 121 -12.38 -25.65 9.87
CA ALA A 121 -11.34 -25.37 8.89
C ALA A 121 -11.36 -26.39 7.73
N ASP A 122 -12.48 -26.45 7.01
CA ASP A 122 -12.60 -27.23 5.78
C ASP A 122 -12.55 -26.29 4.57
N GLY A 123 -11.41 -26.27 3.87
CA GLY A 123 -11.30 -25.65 2.55
C GLY A 123 -10.21 -24.57 2.41
N ALA A 124 -10.38 -23.74 1.38
CA ALA A 124 -9.42 -22.74 0.93
C ALA A 124 -9.60 -21.35 1.60
N THR A 125 -10.70 -21.11 2.30
CA THR A 125 -11.00 -19.82 2.92
C THR A 125 -10.58 -19.82 4.39
N PRO A 126 -9.78 -18.84 4.84
CA PRO A 126 -9.42 -18.72 6.25
C PRO A 126 -10.66 -18.38 7.08
N ARG A 127 -10.79 -18.99 8.27
CA ARG A 127 -11.81 -18.60 9.25
C ARG A 127 -11.16 -17.92 10.42
N ILE A 128 -11.82 -16.93 10.99
CA ILE A 128 -11.36 -16.22 12.18
C ILE A 128 -12.35 -16.51 13.29
N SER A 129 -11.83 -16.83 14.46
CA SER A 129 -12.65 -17.13 15.64
C SER A 129 -11.95 -16.64 16.90
N ALA A 130 -12.72 -16.12 17.84
CA ALA A 130 -12.22 -15.83 19.17
C ALA A 130 -12.18 -17.11 20.01
N ILE A 131 -11.02 -17.41 20.58
CA ILE A 131 -10.86 -18.45 21.60
C ILE A 131 -10.58 -17.76 22.93
N VAL A 132 -11.26 -18.17 24.01
CA VAL A 132 -10.97 -17.66 25.35
C VAL A 132 -9.65 -18.25 25.83
N ASP A 133 -8.71 -17.38 26.19
CA ASP A 133 -7.45 -17.69 26.87
C ASP A 133 -7.75 -18.17 28.29
N ASP A 134 -7.28 -19.38 28.67
CA ASP A 134 -7.54 -19.99 29.98
C ASP A 134 -6.84 -19.25 31.13
N ALA A 135 -5.69 -18.61 30.88
CA ALA A 135 -4.89 -17.95 31.90
C ALA A 135 -5.44 -16.56 32.26
N ARG A 136 -6.04 -15.85 31.29
CA ARG A 136 -6.53 -14.47 31.46
C ARG A 136 -8.04 -14.29 31.30
N GLY A 137 -8.75 -15.30 30.79
CA GLY A 137 -10.18 -15.22 30.50
C GLY A 137 -10.54 -14.25 29.38
N LEU A 138 -9.57 -13.83 28.57
CA LEU A 138 -9.76 -12.86 27.49
C LEU A 138 -9.87 -13.56 26.13
N PRO A 139 -10.75 -13.11 25.23
CA PRO A 139 -10.82 -13.68 23.89
C PRO A 139 -9.60 -13.27 23.06
N VAL A 140 -8.98 -14.26 22.42
CA VAL A 140 -7.90 -14.13 21.45
C VAL A 140 -8.45 -14.51 20.08
N ALA A 141 -8.41 -13.57 19.14
CA ALA A 141 -8.76 -13.88 17.75
C ALA A 141 -7.63 -14.72 17.11
N LEU A 142 -8.03 -15.81 16.46
CA LEU A 142 -7.14 -16.71 15.73
C LEU A 142 -7.71 -17.00 14.36
N ALA A 143 -6.83 -17.03 13.35
CA ALA A 143 -7.16 -17.50 12.03
C ALA A 143 -6.83 -18.98 11.90
N VAL A 144 -7.73 -19.75 11.29
CA VAL A 144 -7.56 -21.19 11.04
C VAL A 144 -7.80 -21.49 9.56
N ALA A 145 -6.95 -22.34 8.98
CA ALA A 145 -7.07 -22.74 7.58
C ALA A 145 -6.40 -24.09 7.31
N GLY A 146 -6.81 -24.76 6.23
CA GLY A 146 -6.11 -25.95 5.72
C GLY A 146 -4.77 -25.59 5.04
N PRO A 147 -3.88 -26.58 4.79
CA PRO A 147 -2.53 -26.35 4.26
C PRO A 147 -2.49 -25.54 2.96
N ALA A 148 -3.45 -25.77 2.05
CA ALA A 148 -3.52 -25.07 0.75
C ALA A 148 -3.55 -23.54 0.90
N ARG A 149 -4.23 -23.05 1.95
CA ARG A 149 -4.30 -21.61 2.25
C ARG A 149 -3.21 -21.19 3.24
N ALA A 150 -2.98 -22.00 4.28
CA ALA A 150 -2.05 -21.65 5.34
C ALA A 150 -0.61 -21.46 4.86
N LEU A 151 -0.17 -22.13 3.79
CA LEU A 151 1.22 -22.03 3.33
C LEU A 151 1.62 -20.63 2.83
N SER A 152 0.66 -19.75 2.52
CA SER A 152 0.93 -18.33 2.22
C SER A 152 1.06 -17.46 3.48
N TRP A 153 0.73 -17.98 4.66
CA TRP A 153 0.86 -17.25 5.93
C TRP A 153 2.31 -17.16 6.38
N PRO A 154 2.65 -16.14 7.19
CA PRO A 154 3.95 -16.06 7.79
C PRO A 154 4.08 -17.11 8.90
N MET A 155 5.14 -17.90 8.87
CA MET A 155 5.40 -19.00 9.82
C MET A 155 6.86 -19.43 9.80
N GLY A 156 7.31 -20.07 10.88
CA GLY A 156 8.60 -20.75 10.95
C GLY A 156 8.69 -22.02 10.09
N SER A 157 9.93 -22.47 9.84
CA SER A 157 10.23 -23.63 9.00
C SER A 157 9.64 -24.94 9.55
N ALA A 158 9.59 -25.11 10.87
CA ALA A 158 9.01 -26.31 11.51
C ALA A 158 7.51 -26.44 11.25
N VAL A 159 6.76 -25.33 11.39
CA VAL A 159 5.32 -25.25 11.08
C VAL A 159 5.08 -25.57 9.62
N ARG A 160 5.85 -24.94 8.71
CA ARG A 160 5.77 -25.19 7.27
C ARG A 160 6.01 -26.67 6.92
N THR A 161 7.06 -27.25 7.49
CA THR A 161 7.43 -28.66 7.25
C THR A 161 6.33 -29.62 7.71
N ALA A 162 5.71 -29.36 8.86
CA ALA A 162 4.60 -30.18 9.37
C ALA A 162 3.38 -30.15 8.43
N LEU A 163 3.08 -29.00 7.82
CA LEU A 163 1.98 -28.87 6.85
C LEU A 163 2.31 -29.56 5.52
N THR A 164 3.51 -29.34 4.96
CA THR A 164 3.89 -29.90 3.65
C THR A 164 4.11 -31.41 3.68
N SER A 165 4.50 -31.97 4.83
CA SER A 165 4.66 -33.42 5.01
C SER A 165 3.36 -34.17 5.30
N GLY A 166 2.24 -33.46 5.53
CA GLY A 166 0.98 -34.07 5.97
C GLY A 166 0.98 -34.51 7.44
N ALA A 167 1.99 -34.09 8.22
CA ALA A 167 2.05 -34.34 9.66
C ALA A 167 1.02 -33.53 10.45
N ALA A 168 0.44 -32.48 9.87
CA ALA A 168 -0.65 -31.66 10.40
C ALA A 168 -1.76 -31.49 9.35
N ASP A 169 -2.99 -31.29 9.81
CA ASP A 169 -4.18 -31.19 8.95
C ASP A 169 -4.60 -29.72 8.72
N CYS A 170 -4.19 -28.82 9.61
CA CYS A 170 -4.57 -27.42 9.63
C CYS A 170 -3.43 -26.56 10.20
N ALA A 171 -3.49 -25.25 9.95
CA ALA A 171 -2.67 -24.27 10.64
C ALA A 171 -3.53 -23.27 11.41
N VAL A 172 -2.92 -22.69 12.43
CA VAL A 172 -3.47 -21.61 13.24
C VAL A 172 -2.49 -20.44 13.19
N LEU A 173 -3.01 -19.24 13.00
CA LEU A 173 -2.26 -17.99 13.02
C LEU A 173 -2.89 -17.07 14.06
N GLY A 174 -2.06 -16.56 14.97
CA GLY A 174 -2.45 -15.54 15.94
C GLY A 174 -1.62 -14.28 15.78
N VAL A 175 -2.19 -13.15 16.18
CA VAL A 175 -1.49 -11.86 16.24
C VAL A 175 -1.49 -11.32 17.66
N ARG A 176 -0.34 -10.84 18.14
CA ARG A 176 -0.24 -10.25 19.48
C ARG A 176 0.98 -9.33 19.60
N PRO A 177 0.81 -8.04 19.25
CA PRO A 177 1.92 -7.10 19.17
C PRO A 177 2.37 -6.59 20.54
N ALA A 178 1.44 -6.43 21.49
CA ALA A 178 1.65 -5.62 22.69
C ALA A 178 2.76 -6.09 23.62
N ASP A 179 3.10 -7.37 23.60
CA ASP A 179 4.04 -7.98 24.55
C ASP A 179 5.43 -8.19 23.96
N ARG A 180 5.64 -7.93 22.67
CA ARG A 180 6.86 -8.31 21.94
C ARG A 180 7.50 -7.20 21.12
N ILE A 181 6.86 -6.04 21.06
CA ILE A 181 7.33 -4.90 20.28
C ILE A 181 7.96 -3.87 21.21
N ASP A 182 9.10 -3.36 20.78
CA ASP A 182 9.63 -2.12 21.32
C ASP A 182 8.79 -0.94 20.82
N TRP A 183 7.76 -0.61 21.60
CA TRP A 183 6.87 0.51 21.32
C TRP A 183 7.61 1.85 21.25
N ALA A 184 8.70 2.03 22.01
CA ALA A 184 9.43 3.28 21.99
C ALA A 184 10.07 3.51 20.61
N ARG A 185 10.68 2.47 20.03
CA ARG A 185 11.22 2.50 18.67
C ARG A 185 10.14 2.75 17.62
N LEU A 186 8.99 2.08 17.72
CA LEU A 186 7.88 2.28 16.77
C LEU A 186 7.31 3.70 16.85
N PHE A 187 7.33 4.28 18.05
CA PHE A 187 6.85 5.63 18.27
C PHE A 187 7.85 6.71 17.92
N GLU A 188 9.10 6.42 17.53
CA GLU A 188 10.00 7.45 16.96
C GLU A 188 9.41 8.12 15.71
N ALA A 189 8.55 7.38 14.98
CA ALA A 189 7.82 7.91 13.84
C ALA A 189 6.81 9.01 14.22
N TRP A 190 6.34 9.00 15.47
CA TRP A 190 5.55 10.08 16.04
C TRP A 190 6.48 10.93 16.88
N THR A 191 6.44 12.26 16.83
CA THR A 191 7.36 13.11 17.60
C THR A 191 7.04 13.14 19.12
N PHE A 192 6.77 11.97 19.70
CA PHE A 192 6.53 11.72 21.11
C PHE A 192 7.80 11.96 21.90
N SER A 193 7.62 12.54 23.08
CA SER A 193 8.57 12.50 24.17
C SER A 193 8.65 11.08 24.73
N GLY A 194 9.73 10.77 25.46
CA GLY A 194 9.87 9.47 26.11
C GLY A 194 8.73 9.14 27.09
N ALA A 195 8.12 10.14 27.74
CA ALA A 195 6.98 9.93 28.63
C ALA A 195 5.70 9.57 27.86
N GLU A 196 5.43 10.28 26.76
CA GLU A 196 4.30 9.99 25.88
C GLU A 196 4.42 8.60 25.25
N ALA A 197 5.62 8.21 24.79
CA ALA A 197 5.87 6.90 24.21
C ALA A 197 5.65 5.76 25.21
N ARG A 198 6.16 5.89 26.45
CA ARG A 198 5.93 4.90 27.51
C ARG A 198 4.45 4.77 27.87
N LEU A 199 3.75 5.90 28.03
CA LEU A 199 2.32 5.89 28.30
C LEU A 199 1.52 5.25 27.17
N ALA A 200 1.82 5.60 25.93
CA ALA A 200 1.17 5.05 24.76
C ALA A 200 1.35 3.51 24.69
N GLY A 201 2.56 3.00 24.96
CA GLY A 201 2.84 1.57 24.96
C GLY A 201 2.10 0.83 26.08
N ALA A 202 2.12 1.37 27.30
CA ALA A 202 1.36 0.84 28.43
C ALA A 202 -0.15 0.84 28.14
N LEU A 203 -0.66 1.89 27.48
CA LEU A 203 -2.07 2.02 27.14
C LEU A 203 -2.51 1.00 26.09
N VAL A 204 -1.69 0.73 25.07
CA VAL A 204 -1.98 -0.33 24.09
C VAL A 204 -1.95 -1.71 24.77
N ARG A 205 -1.00 -1.95 25.67
CA ARG A 205 -0.89 -3.24 26.37
C ARG A 205 -2.02 -3.49 27.38
N LEU A 206 -2.44 -2.47 28.11
CA LEU A 206 -3.38 -2.64 29.23
C LEU A 206 -4.82 -2.24 28.86
N GLY A 207 -5.00 -1.41 27.82
CA GLY A 207 -6.32 -0.96 27.37
C GLY A 207 -7.04 -0.04 28.36
N ASP A 208 -6.39 0.41 29.43
CA ASP A 208 -6.99 1.32 30.41
C ASP A 208 -5.96 2.34 30.93
N LEU A 209 -6.38 3.60 31.08
CA LEU A 209 -5.48 4.69 31.48
C LEU A 209 -5.09 4.62 32.96
N ARG A 210 -5.98 4.16 33.84
CA ARG A 210 -5.66 4.01 35.26
C ARG A 210 -4.68 2.86 35.44
N ALA A 211 -4.93 1.72 34.79
CA ALA A 211 -4.00 0.59 34.78
C ALA A 211 -2.62 1.01 34.23
N ALA A 212 -2.58 1.74 33.11
CA ALA A 212 -1.33 2.27 32.54
C ALA A 212 -0.61 3.25 33.47
N SER A 213 -1.34 4.14 34.16
CA SER A 213 -0.74 5.06 35.13
C SER A 213 -0.14 4.34 36.33
N ALA A 214 -0.82 3.30 36.82
CA ALA A 214 -0.35 2.48 37.94
C ALA A 214 0.88 1.65 37.57
N ASP A 215 0.86 1.01 36.39
CA ASP A 215 1.98 0.24 35.83
C ASP A 215 3.24 1.10 35.66
N LEU A 216 3.07 2.37 35.25
CA LEU A 216 4.17 3.32 35.09
C LEU A 216 4.58 4.04 36.39
N GLY A 217 3.84 3.85 37.48
CA GLY A 217 4.09 4.54 38.75
C GLY A 217 3.92 6.07 38.68
N ILE A 218 3.02 6.57 37.83
CA ILE A 218 2.74 8.01 37.67
C ILE A 218 1.34 8.38 38.13
N ALA A 219 1.13 9.63 38.52
CA ALA A 219 -0.20 10.13 38.88
C ALA A 219 -1.15 10.11 37.67
N TYR A 220 -2.44 9.82 37.93
CA TYR A 220 -3.46 9.75 36.87
C TYR A 220 -3.59 11.05 36.07
N GLU A 221 -3.53 12.21 36.71
CA GLU A 221 -3.60 13.50 36.00
C GLU A 221 -2.38 13.72 35.09
N THR A 222 -1.18 13.33 35.52
CA THR A 222 0.02 13.36 34.67
C THR A 222 -0.13 12.45 33.46
N ALA A 223 -0.70 11.25 33.64
CA ALA A 223 -0.99 10.35 32.53
C ALA A 223 -2.02 10.96 31.57
N ARG A 224 -3.05 11.62 32.09
CA ARG A 224 -4.08 12.28 31.27
C ARG A 224 -3.51 13.43 30.43
N GLU A 225 -2.63 14.26 31.00
CA GLU A 225 -1.97 15.35 30.27
C GLU A 225 -1.06 14.82 29.16
N ALA A 226 -0.24 13.80 29.47
CA ALA A 226 0.61 13.15 28.47
C ALA A 226 -0.22 12.48 27.36
N LEU A 227 -1.35 11.84 27.69
CA LEU A 227 -2.27 11.27 26.71
C LEU A 227 -2.86 12.36 25.80
N ALA A 228 -3.31 13.49 26.36
CA ALA A 228 -3.87 14.59 25.59
C ALA A 228 -2.84 15.17 24.59
N SER A 229 -1.60 15.34 25.04
CA SER A 229 -0.49 15.78 24.19
C SER A 229 -0.18 14.77 23.08
N ALA A 230 -0.10 13.47 23.40
CA ALA A 230 0.15 12.42 22.43
C ALA A 230 -0.98 12.30 21.40
N MET A 231 -2.25 12.38 21.83
CA MET A 231 -3.42 12.39 20.94
C MET A 231 -3.42 13.60 20.00
N ALA A 232 -2.99 14.77 20.48
CA ALA A 232 -2.86 15.95 19.64
C ALA A 232 -1.84 15.74 18.51
N LYS A 233 -0.74 15.02 18.77
CA LYS A 233 0.29 14.70 17.77
C LYS A 233 -0.16 13.66 16.75
N THR A 234 -1.03 12.73 17.12
CA THR A 234 -1.56 11.71 16.18
C THR A 234 -2.82 12.15 15.45
N GLY A 235 -3.54 13.15 15.97
CA GLY A 235 -4.87 13.53 15.46
C GLY A 235 -5.99 12.63 15.91
N ALA A 236 -5.72 11.66 16.79
CA ALA A 236 -6.75 10.86 17.40
C ALA A 236 -7.67 11.76 18.25
N ARG A 237 -8.97 11.75 17.93
CA ARG A 237 -9.96 12.57 18.65
C ARG A 237 -10.32 12.00 20.02
N ARG A 238 -10.20 10.69 20.20
CA ARG A 238 -10.56 9.96 21.42
C ARG A 238 -9.57 8.82 21.67
N GLN A 239 -9.48 8.41 22.94
CA GLN A 239 -8.58 7.34 23.39
C GLN A 239 -8.76 5.99 22.65
N PRO A 240 -9.98 5.52 22.30
CA PRO A 240 -10.17 4.30 21.49
C PRO A 240 -9.45 4.36 20.14
N ASP A 241 -9.60 5.49 19.43
CA ASP A 241 -8.97 5.69 18.13
C ASP A 241 -7.46 5.82 18.26
N PHE A 242 -6.98 6.50 19.30
CA PHE A 242 -5.56 6.56 19.61
C PHE A 242 -4.95 5.17 19.76
N VAL A 243 -5.53 4.33 20.64
CA VAL A 243 -5.03 2.96 20.86
C VAL A 243 -5.13 2.12 19.59
N ARG A 244 -6.25 2.21 18.85
CA ARG A 244 -6.42 1.51 17.58
C ARG A 244 -5.34 1.87 16.56
N GLN A 245 -5.07 3.17 16.37
CA GLN A 245 -4.06 3.63 15.42
C GLN A 245 -2.65 3.13 15.79
N LEU A 246 -2.28 3.20 17.06
CA LEU A 246 -0.98 2.71 17.52
C LEU A 246 -0.86 1.19 17.39
N ALA A 247 -1.90 0.45 17.78
CA ALA A 247 -1.94 -1.00 17.62
C ALA A 247 -1.86 -1.43 16.15
N GLN A 248 -2.44 -0.68 15.22
CA GLN A 248 -2.33 -0.97 13.78
C GLN A 248 -0.89 -0.83 13.27
N LEU A 249 -0.14 0.16 13.74
CA LEU A 249 1.24 0.39 13.30
C LEU A 249 2.18 -0.76 13.64
N ALA A 250 1.89 -1.48 14.73
CA ALA A 250 2.65 -2.65 15.10
C ALA A 250 2.66 -3.72 14.00
N PHE A 251 1.59 -3.82 13.20
CA PHE A 251 1.45 -4.84 12.17
C PHE A 251 2.09 -4.48 10.83
N GLY A 252 2.85 -3.40 10.76
CA GLY A 252 3.52 -2.96 9.55
C GLY A 252 2.54 -2.48 8.47
N GLU A 253 2.81 -2.88 7.22
CA GLU A 253 2.03 -2.47 6.05
C GLU A 253 1.13 -3.61 5.61
N LEU A 254 -0.17 -3.42 5.80
CA LEU A 254 -1.20 -4.40 5.47
C LEU A 254 -2.05 -3.89 4.29
N PRO A 255 -2.68 -4.79 3.51
CA PRO A 255 -3.52 -4.46 2.35
C PRO A 255 -4.88 -3.87 2.76
N ALA A 256 -5.56 -3.09 1.93
CA ALA A 256 -6.81 -2.42 2.33
C ALA A 256 -7.88 -3.40 2.85
N SER A 257 -8.67 -2.99 3.85
CA SER A 257 -9.76 -3.79 4.44
C SER A 257 -11.11 -3.19 4.08
N GLU A 258 -12.04 -3.99 3.55
CA GLU A 258 -13.37 -3.53 3.13
C GLU A 258 -14.49 -3.84 4.14
N ALA A 259 -14.27 -4.77 5.08
CA ALA A 259 -15.35 -5.35 5.87
C ALA A 259 -14.99 -5.63 7.34
N THR A 260 -14.13 -4.82 7.97
CA THR A 260 -13.71 -5.00 9.38
C THR A 260 -14.88 -5.26 10.34
N TRP A 261 -16.01 -4.56 10.17
CA TRP A 261 -17.19 -4.72 11.02
C TRP A 261 -17.89 -6.08 10.86
N GLN A 262 -17.85 -6.70 9.67
CA GLN A 262 -18.36 -8.05 9.44
C GLN A 262 -17.48 -9.06 10.15
N THR A 263 -16.16 -8.93 9.97
CA THR A 263 -15.18 -9.78 10.65
C THR A 263 -15.33 -9.73 12.16
N LEU A 264 -15.53 -8.54 12.74
CA LEU A 264 -15.81 -8.40 14.17
C LEU A 264 -17.10 -9.12 14.58
N ALA A 265 -18.16 -8.97 13.79
CA ALA A 265 -19.43 -9.63 14.07
C ALA A 265 -19.29 -11.16 14.06
N ASP A 266 -18.65 -11.70 13.04
CA ASP A 266 -18.45 -13.13 12.88
C ASP A 266 -17.51 -13.71 13.95
N THR A 267 -16.44 -12.97 14.30
CA THR A 267 -15.42 -13.44 15.24
C THR A 267 -15.92 -13.51 16.68
N TYR A 268 -16.71 -12.53 17.10
CA TYR A 268 -17.17 -12.37 18.50
C TYR A 268 -18.66 -12.68 18.70
N GLY A 269 -19.36 -13.16 17.66
CA GLY A 269 -20.78 -13.50 17.74
C GLY A 269 -21.68 -12.27 17.94
N LEU A 270 -21.30 -11.12 17.36
CA LEU A 270 -22.10 -9.90 17.37
C LEU A 270 -23.08 -9.91 16.20
N THR A 271 -24.13 -9.09 16.28
CA THR A 271 -24.90 -8.71 15.08
C THR A 271 -24.10 -7.77 14.18
N LEU A 272 -24.45 -7.70 12.89
CA LEU A 272 -23.84 -6.75 11.95
C LEU A 272 -23.93 -5.29 12.43
N ARG A 273 -25.05 -4.92 13.07
CA ARG A 273 -25.23 -3.60 13.68
C ARG A 273 -24.25 -3.36 14.82
N GLN A 274 -24.08 -4.33 15.70
CA GLN A 274 -23.13 -4.28 16.81
C GLN A 274 -21.68 -4.22 16.31
N GLY A 275 -21.33 -4.98 15.28
CA GLY A 275 -20.02 -4.89 14.63
C GLY A 275 -19.73 -3.49 14.08
N ARG A 276 -20.71 -2.85 13.42
CA ARG A 276 -20.58 -1.46 12.96
C ARG A 276 -20.46 -0.47 14.11
N LEU A 277 -21.26 -0.63 15.17
CA LEU A 277 -21.18 0.22 16.37
C LEU A 277 -19.81 0.10 17.04
N ALA A 278 -19.28 -1.11 17.17
CA ALA A 278 -17.95 -1.38 17.73
C ALA A 278 -16.86 -0.66 16.93
N LEU A 279 -16.91 -0.76 15.59
CA LEU A 279 -15.98 -0.07 14.71
C LEU A 279 -16.07 1.46 14.85
N LEU A 280 -17.28 2.03 14.90
CA LEU A 280 -17.47 3.48 15.07
C LEU A 280 -16.88 3.98 16.40
N ILE A 281 -17.09 3.26 17.52
CA ILE A 281 -16.48 3.61 18.80
C ILE A 281 -14.94 3.50 18.74
N ALA A 282 -14.41 2.45 18.10
CA ALA A 282 -12.97 2.28 17.90
C ALA A 282 -12.37 3.37 16.99
N LEU A 283 -13.14 3.94 16.07
CA LEU A 283 -12.79 5.13 15.26
C LEU A 283 -12.96 6.45 16.05
N GLY A 284 -13.32 6.39 17.33
CA GLY A 284 -13.42 7.54 18.21
C GLY A 284 -14.75 8.28 18.13
N ALA A 285 -15.77 7.70 17.50
CA ALA A 285 -17.13 8.24 17.59
C ALA A 285 -17.61 8.20 19.05
N THR A 286 -18.40 9.19 19.44
CA THR A 286 -19.15 9.12 20.70
C THR A 286 -20.32 8.15 20.54
N ARG A 287 -20.87 7.66 21.65
CA ARG A 287 -22.08 6.83 21.60
C ARG A 287 -23.22 7.52 20.84
N ALA A 288 -23.44 8.82 21.08
CA ALA A 288 -24.50 9.59 20.43
C ALA A 288 -24.28 9.70 18.91
N THR A 289 -23.08 10.11 18.49
CA THR A 289 -22.75 10.22 17.05
C THR A 289 -22.75 8.86 16.34
N ALA A 290 -22.36 7.79 17.04
CA ALA A 290 -22.42 6.44 16.49
C ALA A 290 -23.87 5.93 16.38
N ALA A 291 -24.73 6.27 17.35
CA ALA A 291 -26.15 5.96 17.30
C ALA A 291 -26.84 6.68 16.13
N GLU A 292 -26.53 7.96 15.94
CA GLU A 292 -26.99 8.77 14.80
C GLU A 292 -26.53 8.17 13.46
N ALA A 293 -25.24 7.83 13.32
CA ALA A 293 -24.70 7.21 12.11
C ALA A 293 -25.34 5.86 11.76
N LEU A 294 -25.90 5.17 12.75
CA LEU A 294 -26.60 3.89 12.58
C LEU A 294 -28.12 4.02 12.57
N SER A 295 -28.65 5.24 12.67
CA SER A 295 -30.09 5.52 12.77
C SER A 295 -30.78 4.75 13.91
N ILE A 296 -30.15 4.71 15.10
CA ILE A 296 -30.69 4.08 16.32
C ILE A 296 -30.74 5.06 17.50
N SER A 297 -31.51 4.72 18.53
CA SER A 297 -31.55 5.52 19.77
C SER A 297 -30.26 5.39 20.60
N ASP A 298 -29.91 6.43 21.36
CA ASP A 298 -28.77 6.40 22.29
C ASP A 298 -28.89 5.27 23.33
N GLN A 299 -30.13 4.96 23.76
CA GLN A 299 -30.40 3.86 24.69
C GLN A 299 -30.16 2.49 24.05
N SER A 300 -30.54 2.31 22.78
CA SER A 300 -30.23 1.10 22.02
C SER A 300 -28.72 0.93 21.84
N ALA A 301 -28.00 2.02 21.50
CA ALA A 301 -26.55 1.99 21.39
C ALA A 301 -25.87 1.65 22.72
N LYS A 302 -26.39 2.15 23.85
CA LYS A 302 -25.90 1.79 25.20
C LYS A 302 -26.07 0.30 25.50
N ALA A 303 -27.23 -0.28 25.17
CA ALA A 303 -27.50 -1.70 25.36
C ALA A 303 -26.58 -2.56 24.47
N ASP A 304 -26.44 -2.21 23.20
CA ASP A 304 -25.55 -2.89 22.27
C ASP A 304 -24.08 -2.82 22.72
N LEU A 305 -23.60 -1.67 23.21
CA LEU A 305 -22.24 -1.53 23.73
C LEU A 305 -21.95 -2.42 24.94
N LYS A 306 -22.94 -2.61 25.83
CA LYS A 306 -22.80 -3.55 26.95
C LYS A 306 -22.58 -4.98 26.44
N THR A 307 -23.34 -5.39 25.43
CA THR A 307 -23.19 -6.71 24.80
C THR A 307 -21.84 -6.83 24.10
N ILE A 308 -21.44 -5.82 23.33
CA ILE A 308 -20.15 -5.79 22.62
C ILE A 308 -18.99 -5.95 23.61
N TYR A 309 -18.99 -5.20 24.71
CA TYR A 309 -17.93 -5.27 25.71
C TYR A 309 -17.85 -6.65 26.37
N ALA A 310 -19.00 -7.24 26.70
CA ALA A 310 -19.05 -8.59 27.25
C ALA A 310 -18.54 -9.66 26.26
N GLN A 311 -18.98 -9.62 25.00
CA GLN A 311 -18.59 -10.60 23.98
C GLN A 311 -17.13 -10.45 23.53
N CYS A 312 -16.62 -9.22 23.46
CA CYS A 312 -15.22 -8.95 23.15
C CYS A 312 -14.30 -9.08 24.39
N GLY A 313 -14.84 -9.35 25.58
CA GLY A 313 -14.06 -9.46 26.82
C GLY A 313 -13.28 -8.19 27.17
N VAL A 314 -13.87 -7.01 26.95
CA VAL A 314 -13.24 -5.71 27.21
C VAL A 314 -14.06 -4.86 28.14
N GLU A 315 -13.39 -4.05 28.97
CA GLU A 315 -14.06 -3.18 29.95
C GLU A 315 -14.05 -1.70 29.52
N SER A 316 -13.29 -1.36 28.48
CA SER A 316 -13.10 0.02 28.04
C SER A 316 -13.13 0.13 26.51
N GLY A 317 -13.40 1.35 26.04
CA GLY A 317 -13.32 1.66 24.61
C GLY A 317 -11.88 1.58 24.07
N ALA A 318 -10.87 1.82 24.91
CA ALA A 318 -9.47 1.69 24.53
C ALA A 318 -9.07 0.23 24.28
N ALA A 319 -9.50 -0.68 25.16
CA ALA A 319 -9.37 -2.12 24.96
C ALA A 319 -10.13 -2.58 23.71
N LEU A 320 -11.36 -2.06 23.47
CA LEU A 320 -12.08 -2.33 22.23
C LEU A 320 -11.30 -1.85 20.99
N GLY A 321 -10.70 -0.65 21.04
CA GLY A 321 -9.87 -0.10 19.96
C GLY A 321 -8.70 -1.03 19.58
N ARG A 322 -8.05 -1.63 20.58
CA ARG A 322 -7.03 -2.66 20.35
C ARG A 322 -7.61 -3.91 19.70
N ILE A 323 -8.68 -4.47 20.25
CA ILE A 323 -9.32 -5.67 19.72
C ILE A 323 -9.73 -5.49 18.26
N VAL A 324 -10.25 -4.31 17.90
CA VAL A 324 -10.57 -3.97 16.51
C VAL A 324 -9.32 -3.95 15.64
N ALA A 325 -8.22 -3.35 16.10
CA ALA A 325 -6.96 -3.32 15.35
C ALA A 325 -6.35 -4.73 15.15
N GLU A 326 -6.32 -5.56 16.19
CA GLU A 326 -5.78 -6.91 16.15
C GLU A 326 -6.63 -7.83 15.27
N THR A 327 -7.95 -7.76 15.38
CA THR A 327 -8.87 -8.57 14.56
C THR A 327 -8.79 -8.17 13.08
N ASP A 328 -8.73 -6.87 12.78
CA ASP A 328 -8.55 -6.37 11.41
C ASP A 328 -7.21 -6.83 10.83
N ALA A 329 -6.12 -6.69 11.60
CA ALA A 329 -4.79 -7.11 11.16
C ALA A 329 -4.72 -8.62 10.90
N LEU A 330 -5.28 -9.44 11.80
CA LEU A 330 -5.36 -10.88 11.63
C LEU A 330 -6.13 -11.25 10.36
N ALA A 331 -7.25 -10.59 10.08
CA ALA A 331 -8.06 -10.89 8.90
C ALA A 331 -7.35 -10.58 7.59
N ARG A 332 -6.66 -9.44 7.56
CA ARG A 332 -5.89 -9.00 6.40
C ARG A 332 -4.68 -9.91 6.18
N LEU A 333 -4.00 -10.30 7.25
CA LEU A 333 -2.87 -11.22 7.18
C LEU A 333 -3.30 -12.64 6.78
N ALA A 334 -4.41 -13.15 7.34
CA ALA A 334 -4.95 -14.45 7.00
C ALA A 334 -5.42 -14.52 5.53
N SER A 335 -5.82 -13.39 4.96
CA SER A 335 -6.27 -13.25 3.57
C SER A 335 -5.17 -12.83 2.59
N ALA A 336 -4.01 -12.38 3.07
CA ALA A 336 -2.89 -11.94 2.24
C ALA A 336 -2.43 -13.01 1.24
N THR A 337 -2.15 -12.58 0.01
CA THR A 337 -1.68 -13.43 -1.09
C THR A 337 -0.15 -13.58 -1.05
N ASP A 338 0.54 -12.57 -0.55
CA ASP A 338 2.00 -12.53 -0.39
C ASP A 338 2.33 -11.89 0.96
N VAL A 339 3.28 -12.46 1.71
CA VAL A 339 3.66 -11.94 3.04
C VAL A 339 5.16 -11.85 3.16
N GLU A 340 5.67 -10.62 3.24
CA GLU A 340 7.05 -10.34 3.61
C GLU A 340 7.16 -10.29 5.13
N ILE A 341 8.05 -11.11 5.69
CA ILE A 341 8.43 -11.02 7.10
C ILE A 341 9.60 -10.04 7.20
N GLN A 342 9.37 -8.93 7.87
CA GLN A 342 10.39 -7.91 8.11
C GLN A 342 11.07 -8.15 9.46
N GLY A 343 12.40 -7.99 9.49
CA GLY A 343 13.10 -7.76 10.75
C GLY A 343 12.73 -6.38 11.29
N LEU A 344 12.66 -6.22 12.62
CA LEU A 344 12.36 -4.93 13.27
C LEU A 344 13.29 -3.80 12.79
N ASP A 345 14.51 -4.11 12.36
CA ASP A 345 15.47 -3.14 11.82
C ASP A 345 15.04 -2.47 10.51
N ARG A 346 14.09 -3.04 9.76
CA ARG A 346 13.51 -2.40 8.56
C ARG A 346 12.35 -1.45 8.85
N LEU A 347 11.79 -1.46 10.06
CA LEU A 347 10.89 -0.40 10.52
C LEU A 347 11.66 0.86 10.97
N ALA A 348 12.98 0.77 11.09
CA ALA A 348 13.88 1.91 11.28
C ALA A 348 14.25 2.58 9.94
N THR A 349 13.32 2.61 8.98
CA THR A 349 13.34 3.70 8.00
C THR A 349 13.14 5.01 8.76
N PRO A 350 13.55 6.16 8.22
CA PRO A 350 13.26 7.46 8.84
C PRO A 350 11.79 7.85 8.64
N LEU A 351 10.89 6.90 8.92
CA LEU A 351 9.45 7.04 8.86
C LEU A 351 9.03 8.10 9.87
N ARG A 352 8.19 9.03 9.43
CA ARG A 352 7.54 9.99 10.30
C ARG A 352 6.08 10.12 9.93
N PHE A 353 5.25 10.41 10.91
CA PHE A 353 3.83 10.71 10.69
C PHE A 353 3.56 12.18 10.96
N ILE A 354 2.86 12.82 10.02
CA ILE A 354 2.34 14.16 10.13
C ILE A 354 0.82 14.09 10.27
N ARG A 355 0.27 14.83 11.21
CA ARG A 355 -1.17 14.94 11.42
C ARG A 355 -1.77 15.85 10.35
N ARG A 356 -2.89 15.45 9.74
CA ARG A 356 -3.70 16.36 8.92
C ARG A 356 -4.31 17.47 9.76
N ARG A 357 -4.35 18.69 9.23
CA ARG A 357 -4.91 19.85 9.96
C ARG A 357 -6.43 19.97 9.83
N CYS A 358 -6.96 19.73 8.64
CA CYS A 358 -8.36 20.05 8.31
C CYS A 358 -9.33 18.88 8.53
N GLU A 359 -8.84 17.64 8.48
CA GLU A 359 -9.65 16.43 8.64
C GLU A 359 -8.89 15.37 9.46
N PRO A 360 -9.58 14.36 10.03
CA PRO A 360 -8.93 13.24 10.68
C PRO A 360 -8.05 12.47 9.71
N GLY A 361 -6.82 12.17 10.11
CA GLY A 361 -5.91 11.36 9.32
C GLY A 361 -4.46 11.67 9.60
N ARG A 362 -3.61 10.81 9.08
CA ARG A 362 -2.15 10.95 9.14
C ARG A 362 -1.55 10.83 7.76
N ILE A 363 -0.39 11.45 7.60
CA ILE A 363 0.42 11.44 6.40
C ILE A 363 1.75 10.77 6.76
N ALA A 364 2.09 9.71 6.05
CA ALA A 364 3.34 8.99 6.21
C ALA A 364 4.41 9.59 5.29
N ILE A 365 5.57 9.89 5.86
CA ILE A 365 6.74 10.37 5.13
C ILE A 365 7.97 9.56 5.51
N GLU A 366 8.97 9.53 4.63
CA GLU A 366 10.33 9.16 5.00
C GLU A 366 11.22 10.40 4.86
N ASP A 367 11.81 10.86 5.96
CA ASP A 367 12.63 12.06 6.04
C ASP A 367 14.10 11.67 6.23
N HIS A 368 14.82 11.47 5.13
CA HIS A 368 16.13 10.82 5.17
C HIS A 368 17.24 11.71 5.73
N GLY A 369 16.99 13.00 5.96
CA GLY A 369 18.02 13.94 6.41
C GLY A 369 19.13 14.14 5.35
N PRO A 370 20.20 14.89 5.69
CA PRO A 370 20.42 15.56 6.97
C PRO A 370 19.48 16.76 7.16
N LEU A 371 19.25 17.19 8.41
CA LEU A 371 18.23 18.22 8.73
C LEU A 371 18.54 19.60 8.12
N ASP A 372 19.82 19.92 7.95
CA ASP A 372 20.35 21.15 7.37
C ASP A 372 20.53 21.09 5.84
N GLY A 373 20.27 19.93 5.23
CA GLY A 373 20.31 19.75 3.78
C GLY A 373 19.15 20.45 3.06
N ALA A 374 19.37 20.84 1.80
CA ALA A 374 18.33 21.46 0.98
C ALA A 374 17.17 20.47 0.73
N PRO A 375 15.92 20.80 1.07
CA PRO A 375 14.82 19.85 1.07
C PRO A 375 14.37 19.48 -0.35
N VAL A 376 14.31 18.18 -0.62
CA VAL A 376 13.82 17.61 -1.88
C VAL A 376 12.61 16.72 -1.61
N VAL A 377 11.43 17.13 -2.09
CA VAL A 377 10.22 16.29 -2.04
C VAL A 377 10.20 15.37 -3.25
N VAL A 378 10.17 14.06 -3.00
CA VAL A 378 10.15 13.04 -4.05
C VAL A 378 8.73 12.54 -4.28
N PHE A 379 8.19 12.81 -5.46
CA PHE A 379 6.88 12.32 -5.90
C PHE A 379 7.03 10.92 -6.47
N HIS A 380 6.46 9.93 -5.79
CA HIS A 380 6.39 8.55 -6.28
C HIS A 380 5.47 8.42 -7.51
N THR A 381 5.63 7.34 -8.26
CA THR A 381 4.66 6.94 -9.31
C THR A 381 3.42 6.32 -8.66
N PRO A 382 2.30 6.18 -9.38
CA PRO A 382 1.20 5.36 -8.91
C PRO A 382 1.59 3.91 -8.53
N LEU A 383 2.67 3.36 -9.07
CA LEU A 383 3.12 1.98 -8.83
C LEU A 383 4.11 1.86 -7.66
N ASN A 384 4.34 2.94 -6.92
CA ASN A 384 5.24 2.97 -5.77
C ASN A 384 4.64 3.83 -4.65
N GLY A 385 5.25 3.82 -3.46
CA GLY A 385 4.98 4.74 -2.35
C GLY A 385 6.22 5.56 -1.96
N ARG A 386 6.21 6.05 -0.71
CA ARG A 386 7.25 6.92 -0.12
C ARG A 386 8.67 6.36 -0.12
N GLY A 387 8.83 5.04 -0.15
CA GLY A 387 10.12 4.37 -0.06
C GLY A 387 11.09 4.81 -1.16
N LEU A 388 12.26 5.31 -0.76
CA LEU A 388 13.29 5.77 -1.68
C LEU A 388 14.42 4.73 -1.84
N PRO A 389 14.98 4.55 -3.05
CA PRO A 389 16.17 3.71 -3.23
C PRO A 389 17.36 4.27 -2.47
N ARG A 390 18.10 3.39 -1.77
CA ARG A 390 19.26 3.77 -0.96
C ARG A 390 20.34 4.46 -1.78
N GLY A 391 20.61 3.99 -3.00
CA GLY A 391 21.56 4.62 -3.90
C GLY A 391 21.20 6.08 -4.21
N LEU A 392 19.92 6.36 -4.43
CA LEU A 392 19.42 7.71 -4.67
C LEU A 392 19.52 8.60 -3.42
N VAL A 393 19.12 8.08 -2.26
CA VAL A 393 19.24 8.79 -0.98
C VAL A 393 20.69 9.18 -0.72
N ASN A 394 21.62 8.23 -0.85
CA ASN A 394 23.05 8.45 -0.64
C ASN A 394 23.60 9.50 -1.62
N ALA A 395 23.25 9.43 -2.90
CA ALA A 395 23.71 10.38 -3.91
C ALA A 395 23.22 11.81 -3.65
N MET A 396 21.98 11.96 -3.14
CA MET A 396 21.42 13.26 -2.74
C MET A 396 22.08 13.80 -1.47
N GLN A 397 22.23 12.97 -0.43
CA GLN A 397 22.87 13.37 0.83
C GLN A 397 24.33 13.78 0.64
N ALA A 398 25.08 13.07 -0.21
CA ALA A 398 26.45 13.41 -0.56
C ALA A 398 26.58 14.81 -1.20
N ARG A 399 25.48 15.39 -1.68
CA ARG A 399 25.39 16.73 -2.27
C ARG A 399 24.70 17.74 -1.35
N GLY A 400 24.55 17.43 -0.06
CA GLY A 400 23.91 18.31 0.92
C GLY A 400 22.40 18.48 0.71
N LEU A 401 21.75 17.51 0.08
CA LEU A 401 20.30 17.49 -0.10
C LEU A 401 19.63 16.63 0.98
N ARG A 402 18.39 16.97 1.33
CA ARG A 402 17.53 16.26 2.27
C ARG A 402 16.35 15.59 1.55
N PRO A 403 16.43 14.30 1.22
CA PRO A 403 15.36 13.57 0.56
C PRO A 403 14.15 13.34 1.46
N ILE A 404 12.95 13.67 0.96
CA ILE A 404 11.69 13.47 1.65
C ILE A 404 10.74 12.70 0.73
N GLY A 405 10.50 11.42 1.03
CA GLY A 405 9.46 10.63 0.39
C GLY A 405 8.12 10.84 1.08
N VAL A 406 7.03 11.03 0.33
CA VAL A 406 5.69 11.31 0.89
C VAL A 406 4.68 10.35 0.29
N ASP A 407 3.93 9.63 1.11
CA ASP A 407 2.77 8.86 0.64
C ASP A 407 1.59 9.80 0.40
N ARG A 408 1.05 9.78 -0.82
CA ARG A 408 -0.21 10.46 -1.16
C ARG A 408 -1.42 9.82 -0.44
N PRO A 409 -2.58 10.50 -0.36
CA PRO A 409 -3.84 9.93 0.16
C PRO A 409 -4.10 8.48 -0.28
N GLY A 410 -4.20 7.57 0.69
CA GLY A 410 -4.47 6.16 0.44
C GLY A 410 -3.31 5.33 -0.13
N PHE A 411 -2.08 5.85 -0.10
CA PHE A 411 -0.86 5.09 -0.32
C PHE A 411 -0.19 4.74 1.00
N GLY A 412 0.47 3.59 1.03
CA GLY A 412 1.32 3.12 2.13
C GLY A 412 0.60 3.22 3.47
N LEU A 413 1.10 4.12 4.33
CA LEU A 413 0.56 4.34 5.69
C LEU A 413 -0.20 5.68 5.84
N THR A 414 -0.33 6.46 4.76
CA THR A 414 -1.16 7.69 4.73
C THR A 414 -2.64 7.32 4.69
N SER A 415 -3.44 8.01 5.51
CA SER A 415 -4.89 7.81 5.56
C SER A 415 -5.55 8.09 4.21
N GLU A 416 -6.63 7.38 3.90
CA GLU A 416 -7.46 7.70 2.73
C GLU A 416 -8.17 9.05 2.92
N THR A 417 -8.62 9.64 1.80
CA THR A 417 -9.50 10.81 1.77
C THR A 417 -10.72 10.51 0.91
N HIS A 418 -11.77 11.30 1.08
CA HIS A 418 -13.02 11.15 0.32
C HIS A 418 -13.33 12.36 -0.57
N GLY A 419 -12.48 13.39 -0.54
CA GLY A 419 -12.61 14.59 -1.35
C GLY A 419 -12.04 14.45 -2.76
N ASP A 420 -11.69 15.59 -3.35
CA ASP A 420 -10.95 15.63 -4.61
C ASP A 420 -9.50 15.19 -4.37
N PHE A 421 -9.07 14.10 -5.01
CA PHE A 421 -7.78 13.48 -4.73
C PHE A 421 -6.59 14.43 -4.94
N VAL A 422 -6.62 15.29 -5.97
CA VAL A 422 -5.52 16.22 -6.26
C VAL A 422 -5.43 17.29 -5.19
N SER A 423 -6.57 17.90 -4.86
CA SER A 423 -6.66 18.93 -3.83
C SER A 423 -6.24 18.39 -2.47
N ASP A 424 -6.72 17.20 -2.12
CA ASP A 424 -6.36 16.50 -0.88
C ASP A 424 -4.86 16.18 -0.83
N ALA A 425 -4.29 15.64 -1.92
CA ALA A 425 -2.86 15.32 -1.97
C ALA A 425 -1.98 16.58 -1.88
N ASN A 426 -2.40 17.69 -2.49
CA ASN A 426 -1.70 18.95 -2.37
C ASN A 426 -1.80 19.53 -0.94
N ALA A 427 -2.97 19.46 -0.31
CA ALA A 427 -3.17 19.88 1.07
C ALA A 427 -2.31 19.06 2.05
N ASP A 428 -2.24 17.74 1.85
CA ASP A 428 -1.37 16.86 2.62
C ASP A 428 0.10 17.29 2.49
N LEU A 429 0.58 17.59 1.28
CA LEU A 429 1.94 18.06 1.10
C LEU A 429 2.18 19.41 1.79
N ILE A 430 1.22 20.34 1.77
CA ILE A 430 1.33 21.61 2.51
C ILE A 430 1.41 21.36 4.03
N ASP A 431 0.60 20.45 4.56
CA ASP A 431 0.67 20.06 5.97
C ASP A 431 2.05 19.46 6.33
N VAL A 432 2.62 18.64 5.45
CA VAL A 432 4.00 18.12 5.61
C VAL A 432 5.02 19.25 5.61
N LEU A 433 5.00 20.15 4.62
CA LEU A 433 5.97 21.24 4.53
C LEU A 433 5.90 22.17 5.74
N ASP A 434 4.69 22.51 6.20
CA ASP A 434 4.49 23.38 7.35
C ASP A 434 4.94 22.70 8.65
N ALA A 435 4.64 21.40 8.83
CA ALA A 435 5.07 20.64 10.00
C ALA A 435 6.60 20.47 10.08
N LEU A 436 7.27 20.36 8.92
CA LEU A 436 8.72 20.33 8.81
C LEU A 436 9.37 21.73 8.79
N LYS A 437 8.56 22.80 8.84
CA LYS A 437 8.99 24.21 8.77
C LYS A 437 9.77 24.54 7.50
N LEU A 438 9.37 23.97 6.37
CA LEU A 438 10.01 24.15 5.07
C LEU A 438 9.24 25.21 4.26
N SER A 439 9.85 26.37 4.06
CA SER A 439 9.22 27.46 3.30
C SER A 439 9.15 27.16 1.80
N ARG A 440 10.26 26.68 1.22
CA ARG A 440 10.37 26.26 -0.19
C ARG A 440 11.10 24.93 -0.29
N VAL A 441 10.76 24.15 -1.32
CA VAL A 441 11.35 22.84 -1.59
C VAL A 441 11.68 22.65 -3.06
N ARG A 442 12.63 21.76 -3.33
CA ARG A 442 12.91 21.23 -4.68
C ARG A 442 12.03 20.01 -4.91
N LEU A 443 11.53 19.85 -6.14
CA LEU A 443 10.68 18.71 -6.47
C LEU A 443 11.46 17.70 -7.30
N LEU A 444 11.36 16.41 -6.95
CA LEU A 444 11.74 15.31 -7.83
C LEU A 444 10.50 14.53 -8.25
N GLY A 445 10.08 14.70 -9.49
CA GLY A 445 8.98 13.96 -10.09
C GLY A 445 9.43 12.65 -10.69
N ARG A 446 9.15 11.51 -10.03
CA ARG A 446 9.15 10.20 -10.72
C ARG A 446 7.85 10.00 -11.50
N SER A 447 6.80 10.74 -11.11
CA SER A 447 5.58 11.00 -11.88
C SER A 447 5.60 12.44 -12.40
N VAL A 448 4.86 12.69 -13.49
CA VAL A 448 4.82 14.02 -14.13
C VAL A 448 3.64 14.85 -13.61
N ALA A 449 2.43 14.30 -13.58
CA ALA A 449 1.22 15.09 -13.32
C ALA A 449 1.17 15.71 -11.92
N MET A 450 1.46 14.93 -10.87
CA MET A 450 1.34 15.39 -9.48
C MET A 450 2.31 16.52 -9.09
N PRO A 451 3.63 16.45 -9.36
CA PRO A 451 4.53 17.57 -9.03
C PRO A 451 4.18 18.83 -9.80
N LEU A 452 3.72 18.72 -11.06
CA LEU A 452 3.26 19.87 -11.85
C LEU A 452 1.99 20.50 -11.27
N ARG A 453 1.01 19.69 -10.85
CA ARG A 453 -0.23 20.17 -10.22
C ARG A 453 0.05 20.85 -8.88
N PHE A 454 0.95 20.31 -8.07
CA PHE A 454 1.38 20.94 -6.83
C PHE A 454 2.07 22.28 -7.10
N ALA A 455 3.04 22.29 -8.02
CA ALA A 455 3.77 23.49 -8.42
C ALA A 455 2.86 24.59 -8.97
N ALA A 456 1.82 24.23 -9.72
CA ALA A 456 0.83 25.18 -10.22
C ALA A 456 -0.05 25.78 -9.12
N ALA A 457 -0.45 24.95 -8.14
CA ALA A 457 -1.30 25.38 -7.03
C ALA A 457 -0.52 26.19 -5.97
N PHE A 458 0.76 25.86 -5.76
CA PHE A 458 1.61 26.44 -4.71
C PHE A 458 2.99 26.88 -5.23
N PRO A 459 3.07 27.75 -6.24
CA PRO A 459 4.34 28.13 -6.87
C PRO A 459 5.32 28.78 -5.89
N SER A 460 4.82 29.51 -4.89
CA SER A 460 5.64 30.13 -3.84
C SER A 460 6.32 29.13 -2.90
N ARG A 461 5.90 27.86 -2.91
CA ARG A 461 6.47 26.76 -2.12
C ARG A 461 7.52 25.95 -2.89
N VAL A 462 7.73 26.25 -4.16
CA VAL A 462 8.65 25.50 -5.04
C VAL A 462 9.87 26.34 -5.36
N GLU A 463 11.07 25.78 -5.19
CA GLU A 463 12.33 26.37 -5.64
C GLU A 463 12.49 26.17 -7.14
N PHE A 464 12.56 24.89 -7.56
CA PHE A 464 12.55 24.40 -8.93
C PHE A 464 12.20 22.91 -8.91
N GLY A 465 12.06 22.26 -10.07
CA GLY A 465 11.77 20.84 -10.15
C GLY A 465 12.60 20.05 -11.15
N VAL A 466 12.79 18.77 -10.88
CA VAL A 466 13.40 17.78 -11.79
C VAL A 466 12.37 16.69 -12.08
N LEU A 467 12.10 16.40 -13.35
CA LEU A 467 11.20 15.34 -13.80
C LEU A 467 11.99 14.19 -14.42
N LEU A 468 11.66 12.95 -14.04
CA LEU A 468 12.19 11.71 -14.61
C LEU A 468 11.10 10.99 -15.41
N ALA A 469 11.49 10.06 -16.29
CA ALA A 469 10.59 9.10 -16.93
C ALA A 469 9.37 9.77 -17.61
N ALA A 470 9.61 10.95 -18.20
CA ALA A 470 8.59 11.95 -18.35
C ALA A 470 7.84 11.81 -19.67
N THR A 471 6.66 11.16 -19.65
CA THR A 471 5.67 11.33 -20.72
C THR A 471 5.04 12.72 -20.56
N PRO A 472 5.13 13.61 -21.56
CA PRO A 472 4.52 14.93 -21.53
C PRO A 472 3.00 14.86 -21.28
N PRO A 473 2.43 15.76 -20.44
CA PRO A 473 0.99 15.93 -20.31
C PRO A 473 0.33 16.13 -21.69
N GLY A 474 -0.88 15.61 -21.88
CA GLY A 474 -1.59 15.63 -23.17
C GLY A 474 -1.17 14.54 -24.16
N THR A 475 -0.19 13.71 -23.84
CA THR A 475 0.22 12.61 -24.73
C THR A 475 -0.52 11.32 -24.37
N ARG A 476 -1.18 10.71 -25.36
CA ARG A 476 -1.71 9.34 -25.23
C ARG A 476 -0.61 8.35 -25.59
N PRO A 477 -0.12 7.51 -24.65
CA PRO A 477 0.69 6.37 -25.01
C PRO A 477 -0.13 5.46 -25.93
N SER A 478 0.41 5.07 -27.09
CA SER A 478 -0.29 4.20 -28.05
C SER A 478 0.54 3.01 -28.50
N GLN A 479 1.73 2.85 -27.93
CA GLN A 479 2.70 1.83 -28.30
C GLN A 479 3.18 1.04 -27.08
N GLY A 480 3.42 -0.25 -27.27
CA GLY A 480 3.79 -1.19 -26.22
C GLY A 480 2.61 -1.57 -25.29
N PRO A 481 2.70 -2.72 -24.59
CA PRO A 481 1.61 -3.24 -23.75
C PRO A 481 1.06 -2.25 -22.72
N LEU A 482 1.95 -1.52 -22.03
CA LEU A 482 1.56 -0.50 -21.06
C LEU A 482 0.93 0.72 -21.73
N GLY A 483 1.39 1.10 -22.92
CA GLY A 483 0.86 2.26 -23.62
C GLY A 483 -0.54 2.01 -24.17
N VAL A 484 -0.76 0.87 -24.82
CA VAL A 484 -2.09 0.43 -25.29
C VAL A 484 -3.07 0.30 -24.11
N PHE A 485 -2.62 -0.27 -22.99
CA PHE A 485 -3.41 -0.35 -21.77
C PHE A 485 -3.81 1.05 -21.26
N VAL A 486 -2.85 1.96 -21.08
CA VAL A 486 -3.11 3.33 -20.62
C VAL A 486 -4.07 4.04 -21.58
N GLY A 487 -3.87 3.92 -22.89
CA GLY A 487 -4.72 4.53 -23.92
C GLY A 487 -6.18 4.07 -23.87
N LEU A 488 -6.42 2.76 -23.75
CA LEU A 488 -7.79 2.20 -23.66
C LEU A 488 -8.42 2.39 -22.28
N ALA A 489 -7.61 2.44 -21.22
CA ALA A 489 -8.06 2.82 -19.88
C ALA A 489 -8.61 4.26 -19.84
N LEU A 490 -8.16 5.15 -20.73
CA LEU A 490 -8.73 6.50 -20.89
C LEU A 490 -10.18 6.44 -21.41
N ASP A 491 -10.46 5.49 -22.31
CA ASP A 491 -11.76 5.36 -22.96
C ASP A 491 -12.76 4.55 -22.09
N HIS A 492 -12.27 3.83 -21.07
CA HIS A 492 -13.04 2.97 -20.16
C HIS A 492 -12.69 3.20 -18.66
N PRO A 493 -12.98 4.39 -18.09
CA PRO A 493 -12.61 4.74 -16.72
C PRO A 493 -13.23 3.83 -15.65
N GLU A 494 -14.34 3.17 -15.93
CA GLU A 494 -14.97 2.17 -15.07
C GLU A 494 -14.06 0.93 -14.87
N LEU A 495 -13.32 0.52 -15.90
CA LEU A 495 -12.41 -0.64 -15.83
C LEU A 495 -11.16 -0.35 -15.00
N VAL A 496 -10.74 0.91 -14.95
CA VAL A 496 -9.56 1.34 -14.22
C VAL A 496 -9.65 1.00 -12.75
N ARG A 497 -10.84 1.15 -12.15
CA ARG A 497 -11.07 0.82 -10.74
C ARG A 497 -10.95 -0.68 -10.48
N SER A 498 -11.58 -1.50 -11.31
CA SER A 498 -11.53 -2.97 -11.19
C SER A 498 -10.12 -3.50 -11.42
N PHE A 499 -9.42 -3.00 -12.45
CA PHE A 499 -8.02 -3.33 -12.69
C PHE A 499 -7.14 -2.92 -11.51
N ALA A 500 -7.28 -1.68 -11.03
CA ALA A 500 -6.42 -1.17 -9.96
C ALA A 500 -6.62 -1.95 -8.66
N ARG A 501 -7.87 -2.26 -8.31
CA ARG A 501 -8.20 -3.10 -7.15
C ARG A 501 -7.60 -4.50 -7.28
N MET A 502 -7.77 -5.14 -8.44
CA MET A 502 -7.22 -6.46 -8.70
C MET A 502 -5.68 -6.45 -8.64
N ALA A 503 -5.04 -5.48 -9.30
CA ALA A 503 -3.59 -5.37 -9.35
C ALA A 503 -2.98 -5.15 -7.96
N ALA A 504 -3.57 -4.28 -7.14
CA ALA A 504 -3.16 -4.11 -5.75
C ALA A 504 -3.25 -5.43 -4.96
N ARG A 505 -4.30 -6.23 -5.18
CA ARG A 505 -4.55 -7.47 -4.43
C ARG A 505 -3.76 -8.69 -4.92
N LEU A 506 -3.34 -8.70 -6.18
CA LEU A 506 -2.56 -9.78 -6.81
C LEU A 506 -1.06 -9.47 -6.96
N SER A 507 -0.61 -8.31 -6.48
CA SER A 507 0.80 -7.92 -6.51
C SER A 507 1.62 -8.76 -5.53
N THR A 508 2.17 -9.87 -6.00
CA THR A 508 3.22 -10.65 -5.34
C THR A 508 4.59 -10.09 -5.72
N GLU A 509 5.64 -10.40 -4.97
CA GLU A 509 7.01 -10.06 -5.40
C GLU A 509 7.28 -10.51 -6.85
N ALA A 510 6.89 -11.74 -7.16
CA ALA A 510 7.17 -12.34 -8.45
C ALA A 510 6.41 -11.62 -9.59
N SER A 511 5.15 -11.24 -9.37
CA SER A 511 4.37 -10.50 -10.37
C SER A 511 4.83 -9.04 -10.49
N ILE A 512 5.15 -8.36 -9.38
CA ILE A 512 5.72 -7.01 -9.38
C ILE A 512 7.00 -6.98 -10.24
N MET A 513 7.93 -7.91 -10.01
CA MET A 513 9.22 -7.91 -10.70
C MET A 513 9.07 -8.29 -12.17
N ARG A 514 8.29 -9.33 -12.49
CA ARG A 514 8.00 -9.69 -13.88
C ARG A 514 7.39 -8.54 -14.67
N LEU A 515 6.37 -7.87 -14.11
CA LEU A 515 5.73 -6.72 -14.76
C LEU A 515 6.69 -5.55 -14.95
N SER A 516 7.53 -5.28 -13.94
CA SER A 516 8.53 -4.21 -13.97
C SER A 516 9.59 -4.47 -15.05
N GLU A 517 10.16 -5.69 -15.09
CA GLU A 517 11.15 -6.11 -16.08
C GLU A 517 10.58 -6.07 -17.51
N ARG A 518 9.33 -6.52 -17.71
CA ARG A 518 8.65 -6.42 -19.01
C ARG A 518 8.43 -4.97 -19.44
N ALA A 519 8.09 -4.08 -18.51
CA ALA A 519 7.83 -2.67 -18.82
C ALA A 519 9.10 -1.94 -19.30
N VAL A 520 10.27 -2.37 -18.85
CA VAL A 520 11.57 -1.75 -19.20
C VAL A 520 12.45 -2.65 -20.07
N LYS A 521 11.89 -3.70 -20.69
CA LYS A 521 12.63 -4.73 -21.43
C LYS A 521 13.54 -4.21 -22.56
N SER A 522 13.28 -3.00 -23.05
CA SER A 522 14.05 -2.32 -24.09
C SER A 522 15.26 -1.55 -23.56
N SER A 523 15.40 -1.38 -22.23
CA SER A 523 16.52 -0.72 -21.61
C SER A 523 17.41 -1.71 -20.86
N ALA A 524 18.62 -1.91 -21.37
CA ALA A 524 19.64 -2.71 -20.71
C ALA A 524 20.02 -2.12 -19.33
N ALA A 525 20.05 -0.79 -19.22
CA ALA A 525 20.39 -0.11 -17.96
C ALA A 525 19.33 -0.33 -16.87
N ASP A 526 18.03 -0.27 -17.23
CA ASP A 526 16.96 -0.53 -16.27
C ASP A 526 16.90 -2.00 -15.87
N LEU A 527 17.10 -2.93 -16.81
CA LEU A 527 17.17 -4.36 -16.51
C LEU A 527 18.34 -4.69 -15.57
N ALA A 528 19.52 -4.11 -15.81
CA ALA A 528 20.66 -4.25 -14.92
C ALA A 528 20.37 -3.66 -13.53
N ALA A 529 19.71 -2.51 -13.46
CA ALA A 529 19.33 -1.89 -12.20
C ALA A 529 18.31 -2.72 -11.41
N LEU A 530 17.34 -3.36 -12.05
CA LEU A 530 16.37 -4.26 -11.40
C LEU A 530 16.97 -5.62 -11.01
N ALA A 531 18.05 -6.05 -11.67
CA ALA A 531 18.78 -7.28 -11.33
C ALA A 531 19.68 -7.11 -10.10
N ASP A 532 20.10 -5.88 -9.78
CA ASP A 532 20.87 -5.60 -8.57
C ASP A 532 20.02 -5.90 -7.30
N PRO A 533 20.52 -6.74 -6.35
CA PRO A 533 19.73 -7.16 -5.20
C PRO A 533 19.28 -6.01 -4.28
N VAL A 534 20.08 -4.94 -4.17
CA VAL A 534 19.77 -3.79 -3.32
C VAL A 534 18.63 -2.97 -3.93
N ASN A 535 18.75 -2.65 -5.22
CA ASN A 535 17.72 -1.95 -5.98
C ASN A 535 16.43 -2.76 -6.08
N ARG A 536 16.52 -4.08 -6.29
CA ARG A 536 15.37 -4.99 -6.31
C ARG A 536 14.58 -4.92 -5.00
N ALA A 537 15.27 -5.02 -3.85
CA ALA A 537 14.64 -4.92 -2.54
C ALA A 537 13.99 -3.55 -2.30
N ASP A 538 14.67 -2.47 -2.71
CA ASP A 538 14.16 -1.11 -2.55
C ASP A 538 12.95 -0.84 -3.46
N TRP A 539 12.97 -1.35 -4.70
CA TRP A 539 11.86 -1.28 -5.65
C TRP A 539 10.64 -2.05 -5.14
N LEU A 540 10.82 -3.28 -4.66
CA LEU A 540 9.76 -4.11 -4.09
C LEU A 540 9.09 -3.45 -2.89
N ARG A 541 9.88 -2.92 -1.95
CA ARG A 541 9.37 -2.18 -0.79
C ARG A 541 8.49 -1.00 -1.23
N ALA A 542 9.00 -0.18 -2.15
CA ALA A 542 8.24 0.97 -2.64
C ALA A 542 6.99 0.53 -3.40
N SER A 543 7.03 -0.52 -4.21
CA SER A 543 5.86 -1.00 -4.95
C SER A 543 4.77 -1.57 -4.05
N ARG A 544 5.12 -2.33 -3.00
CA ARG A 544 4.15 -2.84 -2.02
C ARG A 544 3.35 -1.72 -1.34
N GLN A 545 3.97 -0.56 -1.08
CA GLN A 545 3.27 0.61 -0.52
C GLN A 545 2.14 1.14 -1.40
N SER A 546 2.21 0.97 -2.73
CA SER A 546 1.09 1.37 -3.60
C SER A 546 -0.11 0.43 -3.51
N ALA A 547 0.10 -0.80 -3.03
CA ALA A 547 -0.90 -1.85 -2.96
C ALA A 547 -1.67 -1.90 -1.61
N THR A 548 -1.33 -1.05 -0.64
CA THR A 548 -1.91 -1.10 0.72
C THR A 548 -3.25 -0.38 0.88
N GLY A 549 -3.64 0.48 -0.07
CA GLY A 549 -4.83 1.32 0.02
C GLY A 549 -5.45 1.65 -1.34
N ASN A 550 -6.52 2.45 -1.34
CA ASN A 550 -7.24 2.83 -2.57
C ASN A 550 -6.59 3.99 -3.34
N GLY A 551 -5.48 4.55 -2.85
CA GLY A 551 -4.80 5.69 -3.48
C GLY A 551 -4.37 5.39 -4.92
N PHE A 552 -3.85 4.18 -5.14
CA PHE A 552 -3.51 3.67 -6.48
C PHE A 552 -4.69 3.77 -7.45
N ALA A 553 -5.85 3.24 -7.08
CA ALA A 553 -7.04 3.28 -7.92
C ALA A 553 -7.55 4.70 -8.17
N ARG A 554 -7.54 5.56 -7.13
CA ARG A 554 -7.99 6.96 -7.25
C ARG A 554 -7.08 7.78 -8.17
N GLU A 555 -5.76 7.58 -8.07
CA GLU A 555 -4.82 8.31 -8.91
C GLU A 555 -4.84 7.82 -10.35
N PHE A 556 -4.99 6.51 -10.59
CA PHE A 556 -5.10 5.97 -11.94
C PHE A 556 -6.28 6.57 -12.73
N VAL A 557 -7.41 6.79 -12.08
CA VAL A 557 -8.56 7.48 -12.69
C VAL A 557 -8.21 8.93 -13.09
N LEU A 558 -7.34 9.63 -12.36
CA LEU A 558 -6.92 10.99 -12.72
C LEU A 558 -5.96 11.06 -13.91
N HIS A 559 -5.15 10.01 -14.09
CA HIS A 559 -4.27 9.91 -15.25
C HIS A 559 -5.05 9.51 -16.52
N ALA A 560 -6.30 9.04 -16.37
CA ALA A 560 -7.18 8.68 -17.48
C ALA A 560 -7.58 9.87 -18.38
N ASP A 561 -7.51 11.10 -17.86
CA ASP A 561 -7.83 12.29 -18.66
C ASP A 561 -6.63 12.82 -19.48
N GLY A 562 -5.45 12.21 -19.33
CA GLY A 562 -4.23 12.62 -20.03
C GLY A 562 -3.87 14.10 -19.85
N GLY A 563 -4.35 14.73 -18.78
CA GLY A 563 -4.65 16.18 -18.69
C GLY A 563 -3.58 17.16 -19.19
N GLN A 564 -4.00 18.40 -19.43
CA GLN A 564 -3.13 19.47 -19.94
C GLN A 564 -2.08 19.92 -18.92
N MET A 565 -0.93 20.39 -19.44
CA MET A 565 0.12 21.02 -18.66
C MET A 565 -0.42 22.28 -17.96
N PRO A 566 -0.43 22.36 -16.62
CA PRO A 566 -0.92 23.54 -15.92
C PRO A 566 -0.08 24.78 -16.26
N THR A 567 -0.70 25.85 -16.76
CA THR A 567 -0.01 27.07 -17.21
C THR A 567 0.87 27.68 -16.11
N ALA A 568 0.39 27.70 -14.86
CA ALA A 568 1.15 28.22 -13.73
C ALA A 568 2.42 27.42 -13.40
N ALA A 569 2.48 26.13 -13.76
CA ALA A 569 3.69 25.33 -13.59
C ALA A 569 4.73 25.56 -14.69
N GLN A 570 4.32 26.04 -15.88
CA GLN A 570 5.22 26.29 -17.02
C GLN A 570 6.21 27.44 -16.76
N SER A 571 5.89 28.34 -15.83
CA SER A 571 6.72 29.50 -15.49
C SER A 571 7.84 29.21 -14.49
N LEU A 572 7.84 28.02 -13.87
CA LEU A 572 8.88 27.59 -12.95
C LEU A 572 10.08 26.98 -13.69
N ASP A 573 11.22 26.97 -13.01
CA ASP A 573 12.43 26.34 -13.54
C ASP A 573 12.32 24.81 -13.41
N TRP A 574 12.39 24.13 -14.55
CA TRP A 574 12.30 22.68 -14.64
C TRP A 574 13.52 22.11 -15.34
N THR A 575 13.99 20.95 -14.87
CA THR A 575 14.90 20.08 -15.62
C THR A 575 14.20 18.75 -15.89
N VAL A 576 14.19 18.29 -17.13
CA VAL A 576 13.63 16.99 -17.51
C VAL A 576 14.78 16.09 -17.93
N LEU A 577 14.97 14.98 -17.20
CA LEU A 577 15.97 13.97 -17.51
C LEU A 577 15.30 12.80 -18.24
N ILE A 578 15.78 12.51 -19.44
CA ILE A 578 15.22 11.48 -20.33
C ILE A 578 16.31 10.44 -20.62
N GLY A 579 16.08 9.18 -20.29
CA GLY A 579 16.98 8.10 -20.70
C GLY A 579 16.87 7.82 -22.19
N ALA A 580 17.99 7.73 -22.91
CA ALA A 580 17.97 7.44 -24.34
C ALA A 580 17.40 6.06 -24.69
N GLN A 581 17.41 5.13 -23.72
CA GLN A 581 16.84 3.78 -23.85
C GLN A 581 15.36 3.70 -23.42
N ASP A 582 14.73 4.80 -22.94
CA ASP A 582 13.31 4.80 -22.57
C ASP A 582 12.43 4.80 -23.82
N THR A 583 11.95 3.62 -24.21
CA THR A 583 11.07 3.48 -25.38
C THR A 583 9.59 3.70 -25.09
N LEU A 584 9.17 3.85 -23.82
CA LEU A 584 7.77 4.10 -23.49
C LEU A 584 7.33 5.52 -23.93
N GLY A 585 8.27 6.44 -24.12
CA GLY A 585 8.05 7.76 -24.74
C GLY A 585 8.20 7.80 -26.27
N ALA A 586 8.72 6.74 -26.89
CA ALA A 586 9.23 6.75 -28.27
C ALA A 586 8.15 6.83 -29.36
N GLY A 587 6.86 6.79 -29.01
CA GLY A 587 5.77 6.93 -29.96
C GLY A 587 5.48 8.37 -30.39
N HIS A 588 5.44 9.33 -29.46
CA HIS A 588 4.94 10.70 -29.72
C HIS A 588 5.50 11.78 -28.79
N ALA A 589 6.50 11.47 -27.94
CA ALA A 589 6.88 12.28 -26.79
C ALA A 589 8.40 12.35 -26.56
N GLY A 590 9.12 12.87 -27.55
CA GLY A 590 10.55 13.11 -27.45
C GLY A 590 10.91 14.40 -26.71
N PRO A 591 12.21 14.70 -26.53
CA PRO A 591 12.71 15.94 -25.97
C PRO A 591 12.08 17.22 -26.55
N GLU A 592 11.69 17.20 -27.84
CA GLU A 592 11.07 18.34 -28.52
C GLU A 592 9.71 18.76 -27.94
N GLN A 593 8.85 17.80 -27.57
CA GLN A 593 7.55 18.15 -26.98
C GLN A 593 7.73 18.81 -25.61
N TRP A 594 8.72 18.34 -24.84
CA TRP A 594 9.08 18.98 -23.59
C TRP A 594 9.64 20.39 -23.78
N ARG A 595 10.44 20.64 -24.82
CA ARG A 595 10.90 21.99 -25.16
C ARG A 595 9.74 22.93 -25.51
N THR A 596 8.70 22.42 -26.14
CA THR A 596 7.47 23.19 -26.42
C THR A 596 6.68 23.48 -25.14
N LEU A 597 6.51 22.50 -24.25
CA LEU A 597 5.73 22.67 -23.01
C LEU A 597 6.47 23.47 -21.93
N LEU A 598 7.80 23.40 -21.92
CA LEU A 598 8.68 24.07 -20.97
C LEU A 598 9.76 24.85 -21.73
N PRO A 599 9.43 25.99 -22.35
CA PRO A 599 10.38 26.76 -23.16
C PRO A 599 11.59 27.27 -22.36
N ARG A 600 11.43 27.42 -21.04
CA ARG A 600 12.48 27.81 -20.09
C ARG A 600 13.16 26.61 -19.41
N GLY A 601 12.63 25.41 -19.64
CA GLY A 601 13.11 24.18 -19.00
C GLY A 601 14.37 23.65 -19.67
N ARG A 602 15.20 22.96 -18.89
CA ARG A 602 16.35 22.21 -19.38
C ARG A 602 15.93 20.78 -19.71
N ILE A 603 16.10 20.36 -20.96
CA ILE A 603 15.77 19.00 -21.39
C ILE A 603 17.09 18.26 -21.67
N GLU A 604 17.45 17.32 -20.82
CA GLU A 604 18.72 16.58 -20.87
C GLU A 604 18.46 15.10 -21.18
N VAL A 605 19.15 14.57 -22.19
CA VAL A 605 19.11 13.15 -22.55
C VAL A 605 20.31 12.45 -21.91
N VAL A 606 20.07 11.36 -21.18
CA VAL A 606 21.08 10.51 -20.55
C VAL A 606 21.39 9.33 -21.49
N PRO A 607 22.57 9.30 -22.15
CA PRO A 607 22.86 8.36 -23.25
C PRO A 607 22.71 6.87 -22.89
N ASP A 608 23.16 6.49 -21.70
CA ASP A 608 23.10 5.09 -21.23
C ASP A 608 21.95 4.85 -20.24
N GLY A 609 21.01 5.78 -20.16
CA GLY A 609 19.89 5.74 -19.23
C GLY A 609 18.62 5.13 -19.81
N GLY A 610 17.87 4.41 -18.98
CA GLY A 610 16.48 4.03 -19.24
C GLY A 610 15.48 4.93 -18.52
N ARG A 611 14.29 4.38 -18.26
CA ARG A 611 13.22 5.03 -17.49
C ARG A 611 13.54 5.14 -16.00
N LEU A 612 14.30 4.19 -15.45
CA LEU A 612 14.58 4.08 -14.03
C LEU A 612 15.89 4.80 -13.64
N LEU A 613 16.10 6.03 -14.14
CA LEU A 613 17.31 6.84 -13.83
C LEU A 613 17.58 7.01 -12.33
N HIS A 614 16.55 6.99 -11.51
CA HIS A 614 16.65 7.04 -10.05
C HIS A 614 17.28 5.78 -9.43
N LEU A 615 17.30 4.66 -10.15
CA LEU A 615 17.99 3.43 -9.77
C LEU A 615 19.32 3.29 -10.51
N SER A 616 19.33 3.49 -11.83
CA SER A 616 20.51 3.25 -12.68
C SER A 616 21.53 4.39 -12.65
N HIS A 617 21.08 5.63 -12.47
CA HIS A 617 21.92 6.84 -12.55
C HIS A 617 21.63 7.83 -11.38
N PRO A 618 21.66 7.38 -10.12
CA PRO A 618 21.28 8.22 -8.98
C PRO A 618 22.13 9.49 -8.85
N ASP A 619 23.41 9.45 -9.24
CA ASP A 619 24.29 10.61 -9.24
C ASP A 619 23.90 11.70 -10.24
N VAL A 620 23.41 11.31 -11.42
CA VAL A 620 22.94 12.26 -12.44
C VAL A 620 21.69 12.97 -11.95
N VAL A 621 20.76 12.22 -11.35
CA VAL A 621 19.54 12.76 -10.75
C VAL A 621 19.87 13.72 -9.60
N ALA A 622 20.75 13.31 -8.69
CA ALA A 622 21.16 14.13 -7.55
C ALA A 622 21.92 15.39 -8.00
N ALA A 623 22.75 15.30 -9.04
CA ALA A 623 23.43 16.46 -9.60
C ALA A 623 22.44 17.48 -10.17
N ALA A 624 21.40 17.04 -10.89
CA ALA A 624 20.37 17.95 -11.40
C ALA A 624 19.61 18.69 -10.27
N LEU A 625 19.39 18.02 -9.13
CA LEU A 625 18.76 18.60 -7.93
C LEU A 625 19.69 19.50 -7.11
N ALA A 626 21.00 19.41 -7.29
CA ALA A 626 21.99 20.21 -6.58
C ALA A 626 22.38 21.50 -7.31
N ARG A 627 22.00 21.64 -8.58
CA ARG A 627 22.26 22.85 -9.38
C ARG A 627 21.39 23.99 -8.85
N ALA A 628 22.00 24.88 -8.06
CA ALA A 628 21.42 26.15 -7.64
C ALA A 628 21.40 27.14 -8.80
#